data_AF-A0A380P7U8-F1
#
_entry.id   AF-A0A380P7U8-F1
#
_cell.length_a   1.000
_cell.length_b   1.000
_cell.length_c   1.000
_cell.angle_alpha   90.00
_cell.angle_beta   90.00
_cell.angle_gamma   90.00
#
_symmetry.space_group_name_H-M   'P 1'
#
loop_
_entity.id
_entity.type
_entity.pdbx_description
1 polymer ?
#
loop_
_entity_poly.entity_id
_entity_poly.type
_entity_poly.pdbx_seq_one_letter_code
_entity_poly.pdbx_strand_id
1 'polypeptide(L)' 'MQPDQVIGGRYKIIGPLGEGGMANVYRAYDMILDREVALKSCA' A
#
# COMPACT_ATOMS: atom_id res chain seq x y z
N MET A 1 1.73 0.39 7.77
CA MET A 1 0.73 -0.63 7.37
C MET A 1 1.39 -2.00 7.43
N GLN A 2 0.64 -3.06 7.74
CA GLN A 2 1.19 -4.41 7.86
C GLN A 2 1.08 -5.18 6.53
N PRO A 3 1.98 -6.12 6.24
CA PRO A 3 1.82 -7.07 5.13
C PRO A 3 0.49 -7.82 5.27
N ASP A 4 -0.16 -8.14 4.15
CA ASP A 4 -1.49 -8.77 4.07
C ASP A 4 -2.67 -7.93 4.62
N GLN A 5 -2.41 -6.72 5.13
CA GLN A 5 -3.48 -5.79 5.52
C GLN A 5 -4.27 -5.32 4.29
N VAL A 6 -5.60 -5.35 4.38
CA VAL A 6 -6.48 -4.83 3.33
C VAL A 6 -6.98 -3.43 3.70
N ILE A 7 -6.69 -2.45 2.86
CA ILE A 7 -7.12 -1.05 3.00
C ILE A 7 -8.35 -0.81 2.13
N GLY A 8 -9.41 -0.28 2.73
CA GLY A 8 -10.66 0.05 2.03
C GLY A 8 -11.32 -1.13 1.34
N GLY A 9 -11.05 -2.37 1.78
CA GLY A 9 -11.57 -3.59 1.16
C GLY A 9 -11.01 -3.89 -0.25
N ARG A 10 -10.04 -3.11 -0.74
CA ARG A 10 -9.57 -3.18 -2.13
C ARG A 10 -8.07 -3.37 -2.28
N TYR A 11 -7.29 -2.68 -1.45
CA TYR A 11 -5.84 -2.67 -1.59
C TYR A 11 -5.19 -3.57 -0.57
N LYS A 12 -4.55 -4.64 -1.02
CA LYS A 12 -3.81 -5.56 -0.16
C LYS A 12 -2.35 -5.12 -0.07
N ILE A 13 -1.85 -4.81 1.12
CA ILE A 13 -0.46 -4.42 1.32
C ILE A 13 0.46 -5.62 1.13
N ILE A 14 1.44 -5.47 0.25
CA ILE A 14 2.50 -6.46 -0.01
C ILE A 14 3.68 -6.17 0.93
N GLY A 15 4.06 -4.91 1.07
CA GLY A 15 5.17 -4.51 1.94
C GLY A 15 5.54 -3.03 1.80
N PRO A 16 6.52 -2.55 2.58
CA PRO A 16 7.06 -1.20 2.43
C PRO A 16 7.84 -1.08 1.11
N LEU A 17 7.70 0.06 0.44
CA LEU A 17 8.40 0.39 -0.81
C LEU A 17 9.37 1.56 -0.62
N GLY A 18 9.07 2.47 0.30
CA GLY A 18 9.98 3.54 0.69
C GLY A 18 9.46 4.33 1.87
N GLU A 19 10.38 4.81 2.70
CA GLU A 19 10.08 5.69 3.84
C GLU A 19 10.74 7.04 3.57
N GLY A 20 9.99 8.13 3.79
CA GLY A 20 10.48 9.48 3.61
C GLY A 20 9.93 10.41 4.67
N GLY A 21 10.59 11.55 4.87
CA GLY A 21 10.27 12.47 5.98
C GLY A 21 8.83 13.01 5.99
N MET A 22 8.11 12.93 4.87
CA MET A 22 6.72 13.42 4.75
C MET A 22 5.69 12.31 4.59
N ALA A 23 6.09 11.09 4.20
CA ALA A 23 5.16 9.99 3.97
C ALA A 23 5.88 8.64 3.84
N ASN A 24 5.14 7.57 4.15
CA ASN A 24 5.55 6.20 3.88
C ASN A 24 4.82 5.68 2.64
N VAL A 25 5.55 4.98 1.77
CA VAL A 25 5.04 4.37 0.54
C VAL A 25 5.08 2.86 0.68
N TYR A 26 3.97 2.21 0.37
CA TYR A 26 3.81 0.77 0.43
C TYR A 26 3.50 0.23 -0.97
N ARG A 27 4.07 -0.93 -1.27
CA ARG A 27 3.63 -1.74 -2.41
C ARG A 27 2.33 -2.42 -2.01
N ALA A 28 1.31 -2.29 -2.84
CA ALA A 28 0.02 -2.90 -2.63
C ALA A 28 -0.52 -3.53 -3.92
N TYR A 29 -1.42 -4.48 -3.78
CA TYR A 29 -2.15 -5.10 -4.87
C TYR A 29 -3.59 -4.59 -4.88
N ASP A 30 -4.02 -4.05 -6.02
CA ASP A 30 -5.40 -3.67 -6.25
C ASP A 30 -6.18 -4.89 -6.74
N MET A 31 -7.05 -5.43 -5.87
CA MET A 31 -7.82 -6.65 -6.16
C MET A 31 -8.94 -6.44 -7.19
N ILE A 32 -9.31 -5.19 -7.50
CA ILE A 32 -10.36 -4.88 -8.48
C ILE A 32 -9.76 -4.69 -9.88
N LEU A 33 -8.64 -3.96 -9.95
CA LEU A 33 -7.93 -3.69 -11.20
C LEU A 33 -6.86 -4.73 -11.53
N ASP A 34 -6.69 -5.75 -10.68
CA ASP A 34 -5.77 -6.87 -10.85
C ASP A 34 -4.32 -6.43 -11.12
N ARG A 35 -3.84 -5.42 -10.39
CA ARG A 35 -2.51 -4.82 -10.63
C ARG A 35 -1.84 -4.34 -9.37
N GLU A 36 -0.52 -4.20 -9.44
CA GLU A 36 0.26 -3.58 -8.37
C GLU A 36 0.16 -2.06 -8.42
N VAL A 37 0.06 -1.45 -7.23
CA VAL A 37 -0.03 -0.01 -7.03
C VAL A 37 0.84 0.42 -5.85
N ALA A 38 1.25 1.70 -5.85
CA ALA A 38 1.92 2.31 -4.71
C ALA A 38 0.88 3.05 -3.85
N LEU A 39 0.84 2.74 -2.55
CA LEU A 39 0.03 3.47 -1.57
C LEU A 39 0.91 4.40 -0.76
N LYS A 40 0.63 5.71 -0.83
CA LYS A 40 1.30 6.74 -0.02
C LYS A 40 0.45 7.06 1.21
N SER A 41 0.94 6.76 2.40
CA SER A 41 0.36 7.22 3.66
C SER A 41 1.10 8.47 4.14
N CYS A 42 0.44 9.61 4.07
CA CYS A 42 0.83 10.80 4.83
C CYS A 42 0.09 10.70 6.16
N ALA A 43 0.81 10.84 7.27
CA ALA A 43 0.17 11.14 8.55
C ALA A 43 -0.35 12.58 8.52
#